data_AF-A0AAV3FUD7-F1
#
_entry.id   AF-A0AAV3FUD7-F1
#
_cell.length_a   1.000
_cell.length_b   1.000
_cell.length_c   1.000
_cell.angle_alpha   90.00
_cell.angle_beta   90.00
_cell.angle_gamma   90.00
#
_symmetry.space_group_name_H-M   'P 1'
#
loop_
_entity.id
_entity.type
_entity.pdbx_description
1 polymer ?
#
loop_
_entity_poly.entity_id
_entity_poly.type
_entity_poly.pdbx_seq_one_letter_code
_entity_poly.pdbx_strand_id
1 'polypeptide(L)'
;MTEDTKIEMKDKIDWLGLFVNGLVYLIKGLIFLVSTPIFLGMWLLNFLKSILGTVIMWCLGKFVMVLIFGGVLTLISYINESWLSQEKIDTLAEGFSYHILGKASYSGYPLDAWGMFSYPTIEITLIIILAVVTATMMTIDPDRI
;
A
#
# COMPACT_ATOMS: atom_id res chain seq x y z
N MET A 1 13.01 67.98 2.28
CA MET A 1 13.42 66.60 1.94
C MET A 1 13.51 66.54 0.41
N THR A 2 14.72 66.49 -0.14
CA THR A 2 14.99 66.57 -1.59
C THR A 2 14.61 65.26 -2.29
N GLU A 3 14.25 65.32 -3.56
CA GLU A 3 13.78 64.17 -4.34
C GLU A 3 14.81 63.01 -4.36
N ASP A 4 16.10 63.36 -4.39
CA ASP A 4 17.23 62.41 -4.28
C ASP A 4 17.20 61.58 -3.00
N THR A 5 16.83 62.18 -1.85
CA THR A 5 16.73 61.44 -0.59
C THR A 5 15.59 60.42 -0.57
N LYS A 6 14.52 60.64 -1.36
CA LYS A 6 13.42 59.66 -1.49
C LYS A 6 13.83 58.47 -2.35
N ILE A 7 14.60 58.70 -3.41
CA ILE A 7 15.09 57.65 -4.31
C ILE A 7 16.08 56.75 -3.55
N GLU A 8 17.02 57.34 -2.80
CA GLU A 8 17.99 56.58 -1.99
C GLU A 8 17.30 55.75 -0.90
N MET A 9 16.25 56.29 -0.27
CA MET A 9 15.47 55.55 0.73
C MET A 9 14.69 54.38 0.11
N LYS A 10 14.15 54.55 -1.10
CA LYS A 10 13.43 53.49 -1.81
C LYS A 10 14.37 52.34 -2.19
N ASP A 11 15.54 52.65 -2.74
CA ASP A 11 16.54 51.63 -3.10
C ASP A 11 17.02 50.82 -1.88
N LYS A 12 17.20 51.47 -0.72
CA LYS A 12 17.53 50.77 0.53
C LYS A 12 16.41 49.85 1.00
N ILE A 13 15.15 50.26 0.85
CA ILE A 13 13.97 49.44 1.20
C ILE A 13 13.86 48.24 0.27
N ASP A 14 14.07 48.41 -1.04
CA ASP A 14 14.01 47.33 -2.03
C ASP A 14 15.14 46.31 -1.80
N TRP A 15 16.35 46.77 -1.48
CA TRP A 15 17.47 45.90 -1.07
C TRP A 15 17.18 45.13 0.22
N LEU A 16 16.60 45.78 1.22
CA LEU A 16 16.16 45.14 2.46
C LEU A 16 15.09 44.07 2.18
N GLY A 17 14.12 44.37 1.32
CA GLY A 17 13.09 43.41 0.91
C GLY A 17 13.67 42.18 0.20
N LEU A 18 14.66 42.39 -0.69
CA LEU A 18 15.33 41.31 -1.41
C LEU A 18 16.17 40.43 -0.48
N PHE A 19 16.88 41.04 0.49
CA PHE A 19 17.63 40.32 1.51
C PHE A 19 16.72 39.49 2.42
N VAL A 20 15.64 40.08 2.93
CA VAL A 20 14.66 39.39 3.80
C VAL A 20 14.01 38.22 3.05
N ASN A 21 13.61 38.43 1.79
CA ASN A 21 13.05 37.36 0.96
C ASN A 21 14.06 36.23 0.74
N GLY A 22 15.32 36.55 0.44
CA GLY A 22 16.40 35.56 0.29
C GLY A 22 16.60 34.74 1.58
N LEU A 23 16.57 35.41 2.73
CA LEU A 23 16.70 34.77 4.04
C LEU A 23 15.51 33.85 4.36
N VAL A 24 14.29 34.26 3.99
CA VAL A 24 13.08 33.42 4.09
C VAL A 24 13.21 32.15 3.24
N TYR A 25 13.69 32.24 2.00
CA TYR A 25 13.90 31.05 1.16
C TYR A 25 14.99 30.14 1.71
N LEU A 26 16.06 30.70 2.27
CA LEU A 26 17.13 29.93 2.90
C LEU A 26 16.62 29.18 4.13
N ILE A 27 15.85 29.84 5.00
CA ILE A 27 15.21 29.19 6.16
C ILE A 27 14.25 28.10 5.70
N LYS A 28 13.40 28.36 4.70
CA LYS A 28 12.49 27.34 4.13
C LYS A 28 13.26 26.13 3.60
N GLY A 29 14.36 26.36 2.88
CA GLY A 29 15.23 25.29 2.40
C GLY A 29 15.87 24.48 3.53
N LEU A 30 16.31 25.15 4.60
CA LEU A 30 16.87 24.50 5.78
C LEU A 30 15.82 23.65 6.52
N ILE A 31 14.63 24.19 6.74
CA ILE A 31 13.50 23.46 7.34
C ILE A 31 13.14 22.25 6.48
N PHE A 32 13.09 22.40 5.15
CA PHE A 32 12.85 21.28 4.24
C PHE A 32 13.93 20.21 4.33
N LEU A 33 15.20 20.60 4.37
CA LEU A 33 16.33 19.68 4.47
C LEU A 33 16.29 18.86 5.77
N VAL A 34 15.92 19.49 6.89
CA VAL A 34 15.81 18.82 8.20
C VAL A 34 14.51 18.01 8.32
N SER A 35 13.41 18.47 7.72
CA SER A 35 12.12 17.79 7.79
C SER A 35 12.06 16.56 6.89
N THR A 36 12.78 16.55 5.77
CA THR A 36 12.82 15.43 4.81
C THR A 36 13.23 14.10 5.45
N PRO A 37 14.35 13.98 6.19
CA PRO A 37 14.72 12.71 6.83
C PRO A 37 13.74 12.26 7.92
N ILE A 38 13.13 13.21 8.64
CA ILE A 38 12.10 12.91 9.65
C ILE A 38 10.84 12.35 8.96
N PHE A 39 10.39 13.02 7.90
CA PHE A 39 9.27 12.58 7.07
C PHE A 39 9.52 11.19 6.48
N LEU A 40 10.71 10.95 5.92
CA LEU A 40 11.09 9.66 5.34
C LEU A 40 11.11 8.55 6.40
N GLY A 41 11.58 8.85 7.62
CA GLY A 41 11.54 7.91 8.74
C GLY A 41 10.13 7.52 9.15
N MET A 42 9.23 8.51 9.28
CA MET A 42 7.81 8.24 9.58
C MET A 42 7.13 7.45 8.46
N TRP A 43 7.41 7.82 7.21
CA TRP A 43 6.90 7.13 6.03
C TRP A 43 7.34 5.66 6.00
N LEU A 44 8.62 5.37 6.29
CA LEU A 44 9.15 4.01 6.31
C LEU A 44 8.47 3.14 7.38
N LEU A 45 8.22 3.69 8.57
CA LEU A 45 7.50 2.99 9.63
C LEU A 45 6.05 2.69 9.24
N ASN A 46 5.37 3.66 8.61
CA ASN A 46 4.01 3.48 8.09
C ASN A 46 3.98 2.48 6.93
N PHE A 47 5.03 2.45 6.10
CA PHE A 47 5.20 1.50 5.01
C PHE A 47 5.35 0.07 5.52
N LEU A 48 6.20 -0.16 6.51
CA LEU A 48 6.34 -1.49 7.14
C LEU A 48 5.04 -1.96 7.77
N LYS A 49 4.32 -1.09 8.48
CA LYS A 49 2.99 -1.39 9.04
C LYS A 49 1.98 -1.73 7.94
N SER A 50 1.99 -0.99 6.84
CA SER A 50 1.08 -1.19 5.71
C SER A 50 1.37 -2.50 4.97
N ILE A 51 2.65 -2.87 4.79
CA ILE A 51 3.02 -4.18 4.25
C ILE A 51 2.44 -5.28 5.12
N LEU A 52 2.70 -5.25 6.43
CA LEU A 52 2.22 -6.28 7.36
C LEU A 52 0.68 -6.38 7.34
N GLY A 53 -0.02 -5.24 7.41
CA GLY A 53 -1.48 -5.21 7.35
C GLY A 53 -2.04 -5.77 6.04
N THR A 54 -1.43 -5.41 4.91
CA THR A 54 -1.86 -5.89 3.58
C THR A 54 -1.62 -7.39 3.43
N VAL A 55 -0.48 -7.91 3.91
CA VAL A 55 -0.19 -9.35 3.91
C VAL A 55 -1.19 -10.13 4.78
N ILE A 56 -1.51 -9.63 5.97
CA ILE A 56 -2.50 -10.27 6.86
C ILE A 56 -3.87 -10.29 6.18
N MET A 57 -4.32 -9.18 5.62
CA MET A 57 -5.60 -9.09 4.90
C MET A 57 -5.62 -9.99 3.67
N TRP A 58 -4.49 -10.14 2.96
CA TRP A 58 -4.35 -11.06 1.83
C TRP A 58 -4.59 -12.52 2.26
N CYS A 59 -3.90 -12.96 3.32
CA CYS A 59 -4.05 -14.31 3.87
C CYS A 59 -5.48 -14.58 4.36
N LEU A 60 -6.08 -13.63 5.08
CA LEU A 60 -7.47 -13.73 5.54
C LEU A 60 -8.45 -13.79 4.37
N GLY A 61 -8.25 -12.96 3.34
CA GLY A 61 -9.08 -12.96 2.14
C GLY A 61 -9.08 -14.32 1.45
N LYS A 62 -7.90 -14.94 1.28
CA LYS A 62 -7.80 -16.29 0.71
C LYS A 62 -8.50 -17.34 1.55
N PHE A 63 -8.33 -17.30 2.87
CA PHE A 63 -9.01 -18.22 3.79
C PHE A 63 -10.54 -18.11 3.69
N VAL A 64 -11.07 -16.88 3.68
CA VAL A 64 -12.51 -16.64 3.54
C VAL A 64 -13.02 -17.13 2.18
N MET A 65 -12.29 -16.90 1.09
CA MET A 65 -12.68 -17.38 -0.24
C MET A 65 -12.75 -18.91 -0.29
N VAL A 66 -11.82 -19.62 0.36
CA VAL A 66 -11.85 -21.08 0.48
C VAL A 66 -13.08 -21.55 1.25
N LEU A 67 -13.40 -20.90 2.38
CA LEU A 67 -14.60 -21.25 3.16
C LEU A 67 -15.90 -21.03 2.37
N ILE A 68 -16.03 -19.89 1.69
CA ILE A 68 -17.22 -19.57 0.89
C ILE A 68 -17.36 -20.58 -0.27
N PHE A 69 -16.30 -20.79 -1.03
CA PHE A 69 -16.34 -21.69 -2.18
C PHE A 69 -16.57 -23.14 -1.77
N GLY A 70 -15.88 -23.62 -0.73
CA GLY A 70 -16.11 -24.95 -0.16
C GLY A 70 -17.53 -25.12 0.36
N GLY A 71 -18.09 -24.09 1.02
CA GLY A 71 -19.47 -24.09 1.47
C GLY A 71 -20.48 -24.16 0.32
N VAL A 72 -20.25 -23.40 -0.75
CA VAL A 72 -21.10 -23.41 -1.97
C VAL A 72 -21.06 -24.78 -2.64
N LEU A 73 -19.88 -25.37 -2.84
CA LEU A 73 -19.76 -26.71 -3.44
C LEU A 73 -20.49 -27.77 -2.60
N THR A 74 -20.36 -27.69 -1.26
CA THR A 74 -21.03 -28.60 -0.33
C THR A 74 -22.56 -28.47 -0.39
N LEU A 75 -23.07 -27.25 -0.51
CA LEU A 75 -24.51 -27.00 -0.68
C LEU A 75 -25.02 -27.55 -2.01
N ILE A 76 -24.27 -27.36 -3.10
CA ILE A 76 -24.63 -27.88 -4.43
C ILE A 76 -24.67 -29.41 -4.40
N SER A 77 -23.68 -30.07 -3.79
CA SER A 77 -23.66 -31.53 -3.67
C SER A 77 -24.82 -32.06 -2.83
N TYR A 78 -25.21 -31.35 -1.76
CA TYR A 78 -26.30 -31.77 -0.88
C TYR A 78 -27.70 -31.57 -1.48
N ILE A 79 -27.90 -30.47 -2.21
CA ILE A 79 -29.22 -30.10 -2.75
C ILE A 79 -29.56 -30.89 -4.02
N ASN A 80 -28.56 -31.29 -4.79
CA ASN A 80 -28.79 -31.73 -6.16
C ASN A 80 -27.83 -32.88 -6.53
N GLU A 81 -28.08 -34.08 -5.98
CA GLU A 81 -27.36 -35.33 -6.28
C GLU A 81 -27.25 -35.66 -7.79
N SER A 82 -27.97 -34.93 -8.66
CA SER A 82 -28.05 -35.17 -10.11
C SER A 82 -27.35 -34.13 -11.00
N TRP A 83 -26.97 -32.95 -10.50
CA TRP A 83 -26.55 -31.83 -11.37
C TRP A 83 -25.06 -31.83 -11.73
N LEU A 84 -24.20 -32.30 -10.83
CA LEU A 84 -22.74 -32.37 -11.01
C LEU A 84 -22.25 -33.73 -10.54
N SER A 85 -21.57 -34.47 -11.41
CA SER A 85 -20.85 -35.68 -10.98
C SER A 85 -19.77 -35.28 -9.98
N GLN A 86 -19.49 -36.18 -9.02
CA GLN A 86 -18.43 -35.97 -8.03
C GLN A 86 -17.09 -35.57 -8.69
N GLU A 87 -16.76 -36.19 -9.82
CA GLU A 87 -15.59 -35.87 -10.64
C GLU A 87 -15.54 -34.40 -11.11
N LYS A 88 -16.69 -33.80 -11.45
CA LYS A 88 -16.75 -32.37 -11.81
C LYS A 88 -16.58 -31.47 -10.61
N ILE A 89 -17.12 -31.86 -9.45
CA ILE A 89 -16.93 -31.12 -8.19
C ILE A 89 -15.45 -31.13 -7.79
N ASP A 90 -14.81 -32.29 -7.88
CA ASP A 90 -13.38 -32.44 -7.57
C ASP A 90 -12.51 -31.64 -8.56
N THR A 91 -12.83 -31.66 -9.86
CA THR A 91 -12.13 -30.85 -10.87
C THR A 91 -12.29 -29.35 -10.61
N LEU A 92 -13.49 -28.90 -10.21
CA LEU A 92 -13.74 -27.49 -9.86
C LEU A 92 -13.01 -27.10 -8.57
N ALA A 93 -12.99 -27.98 -7.57
CA ALA A 93 -12.26 -27.78 -6.33
C ALA A 93 -10.75 -27.71 -6.56
N GLU A 94 -10.20 -28.59 -7.39
CA GLU A 94 -8.79 -28.60 -7.76
C GLU A 94 -8.40 -27.33 -8.53
N GLY A 95 -9.20 -26.95 -9.54
CA GLY A 95 -8.99 -25.73 -10.31
C GLY A 95 -9.04 -24.48 -9.44
N PHE A 96 -10.02 -24.37 -8.54
CA PHE A 96 -10.14 -23.24 -7.63
C PHE A 96 -9.00 -23.20 -6.60
N SER A 97 -8.68 -24.35 -6.00
CA SER A 97 -7.59 -24.49 -5.03
C SER A 97 -6.25 -24.07 -5.66
N TYR A 98 -5.99 -24.47 -6.91
CA TYR A 98 -4.78 -24.06 -7.64
C TYR A 98 -4.66 -22.54 -7.81
N HIS A 99 -5.77 -21.86 -8.14
CA HIS A 99 -5.78 -20.41 -8.39
C HIS A 99 -5.75 -19.56 -7.12
N ILE A 100 -6.26 -20.08 -5.99
CA ILE A 100 -6.33 -19.35 -4.71
C ILE A 100 -5.14 -19.69 -3.81
N LEU A 101 -4.83 -20.97 -3.66
CA LEU A 101 -3.85 -21.50 -2.71
C LEU A 101 -2.59 -22.08 -3.39
N GLY A 102 -2.47 -21.87 -4.70
CA GLY A 102 -1.30 -22.29 -5.46
C GLY A 102 -1.19 -23.81 -5.60
N LYS A 103 -0.11 -24.24 -6.28
CA LYS A 103 0.10 -25.63 -6.72
C LYS A 103 0.29 -26.65 -5.57
N ALA A 104 0.51 -26.19 -4.34
CA ALA A 104 0.90 -27.04 -3.21
C ALA A 104 -0.30 -27.66 -2.45
N SER A 105 -1.51 -27.09 -2.55
CA SER A 105 -2.58 -27.47 -1.62
C SER A 105 -3.33 -28.77 -1.94
N TYR A 106 -3.23 -29.31 -3.16
CA TYR A 106 -4.01 -30.50 -3.55
C TYR A 106 -3.23 -31.81 -3.47
N SER A 107 -1.90 -31.76 -3.52
CA SER A 107 -1.06 -32.95 -3.75
C SER A 107 -0.34 -33.48 -2.50
N GLY A 108 -0.67 -32.98 -1.30
CA GLY A 108 -0.05 -33.43 -0.05
C GLY A 108 1.44 -33.06 0.07
N TYR A 109 1.96 -32.24 -0.84
CA TYR A 109 3.29 -31.67 -0.75
C TYR A 109 3.30 -30.56 0.30
N PRO A 110 4.41 -30.36 1.03
CA PRO A 110 4.51 -29.28 2.00
C PRO A 110 4.13 -27.96 1.34
N LEU A 111 3.32 -27.15 2.03
CA LEU A 111 3.08 -25.75 1.68
C LEU A 111 4.44 -25.07 1.61
N ASP A 112 5.00 -24.99 0.41
CA ASP A 112 6.15 -24.14 0.16
C ASP A 112 5.72 -22.71 0.46
N ALA A 113 6.61 -21.85 0.96
CA ALA A 113 6.24 -20.47 1.34
C ALA A 113 5.63 -19.69 0.15
N TRP A 114 5.90 -20.16 -1.07
CA TRP A 114 5.35 -19.68 -2.34
C TRP A 114 3.93 -20.19 -2.65
N GLY A 115 3.46 -21.23 -1.98
CA GLY A 115 2.09 -21.76 -2.15
C GLY A 115 1.02 -20.73 -1.79
N MET A 116 1.29 -19.83 -0.84
CA MET A 116 0.35 -18.76 -0.48
C MET A 116 0.18 -17.70 -1.60
N PHE A 117 1.07 -17.68 -2.58
CA PHE A 117 1.04 -16.75 -3.70
C PHE A 117 0.97 -17.51 -5.02
N SER A 118 -0.23 -17.68 -5.55
CA SER A 118 -0.47 -18.40 -6.81
C SER A 118 0.19 -17.71 -8.00
N TYR A 119 0.25 -16.37 -7.96
CA TYR A 119 0.93 -15.52 -8.93
C TYR A 119 1.89 -14.56 -8.21
N PRO A 120 3.04 -15.04 -7.74
CA PRO A 120 3.88 -14.29 -6.80
C PRO A 120 4.32 -12.93 -7.33
N THR A 121 4.68 -12.83 -8.61
CA THR A 121 5.05 -11.54 -9.21
C THR A 121 3.89 -10.53 -9.14
N ILE A 122 2.68 -10.94 -9.54
CA ILE A 122 1.53 -10.04 -9.59
C ILE A 122 1.05 -9.70 -8.18
N GLU A 123 0.90 -10.70 -7.33
CA GLU A 123 0.39 -10.55 -5.96
C GLU A 123 1.34 -9.69 -5.10
N ILE A 124 2.66 -9.94 -5.16
CA ILE A 124 3.63 -9.13 -4.42
C ILE A 124 3.68 -7.70 -4.94
N THR A 125 3.63 -7.48 -6.26
CA THR A 125 3.56 -6.13 -6.83
C THR A 125 2.31 -5.39 -6.35
N LEU A 126 1.15 -6.04 -6.30
CA LEU A 126 -0.08 -5.43 -5.78
C LEU A 126 0.05 -5.09 -4.29
N ILE A 127 0.61 -5.99 -3.49
CA ILE A 127 0.85 -5.73 -2.05
C ILE A 127 1.77 -4.52 -1.87
N ILE A 128 2.84 -4.41 -2.64
CA ILE A 128 3.78 -3.28 -2.57
C ILE A 128 3.06 -1.98 -2.97
N ILE A 129 2.32 -1.96 -4.08
CA ILE A 129 1.60 -0.76 -4.54
C ILE A 129 0.58 -0.31 -3.48
N LEU A 130 -0.23 -1.23 -2.96
CA LEU A 130 -1.22 -0.93 -1.93
C LEU A 130 -0.56 -0.44 -0.63
N ALA A 131 0.57 -1.05 -0.24
CA ALA A 131 1.32 -0.63 0.93
C ALA A 131 1.93 0.77 0.74
N VAL A 132 2.47 1.10 -0.44
CA VAL A 132 2.98 2.45 -0.75
C VAL A 132 1.87 3.49 -0.66
N VAL A 133 0.70 3.22 -1.27
CA VAL A 133 -0.45 4.14 -1.24
C VAL A 133 -0.92 4.36 0.20
N THR A 134 -1.13 3.27 0.94
CA THR A 134 -1.60 3.32 2.33
C THR A 134 -0.61 4.05 3.24
N ALA A 135 0.69 3.77 3.10
CA ALA A 135 1.73 4.44 3.86
C ALA A 135 1.82 5.93 3.57
N THR A 136 1.67 6.30 2.30
CA THR A 136 1.67 7.70 1.86
C THR A 136 0.48 8.45 2.44
N MET A 137 -0.72 7.86 2.39
CA MET A 137 -1.92 8.44 3.01
C MET A 137 -1.73 8.61 4.52
N MET A 138 -1.27 7.58 5.23
CA MET A 138 -1.04 7.62 6.69
C MET A 138 0.02 8.63 7.13
N THR A 139 0.92 9.04 6.23
CA THR A 139 1.99 9.99 6.55
C THR A 139 1.58 11.43 6.23
N ILE A 140 0.66 11.63 5.29
CA ILE A 140 0.16 12.95 4.89
C ILE A 140 -1.08 13.34 5.70
N ASP A 141 -1.79 12.38 6.31
CA ASP A 141 -3.01 12.61 7.08
C ASP A 141 -2.78 13.59 8.25
N PRO A 142 -3.37 14.81 8.20
CA PRO A 142 -3.15 15.85 9.20
C PRO A 142 -3.80 15.53 10.55
N ASP A 143 -4.74 14.58 10.61
CA ASP A 143 -5.48 14.23 11.82
C ASP A 143 -4.68 13.34 12.81
N ARG A 144 -3.38 13.10 12.53
CA ARG A 144 -2.49 12.25 13.34
C ARG A 144 -1.34 12.98 14.04
N ILE A 145 -1.39 14.31 14.14
CA ILE A 145 -0.48 15.13 14.96
C ILE A 145 -1.24 15.77 16.12
#